data_AF-A0A917VIA3-F1
#
_entry.id   AF-A0A917VIA3-F1
#
_cell.length_a   1.000
_cell.length_b   1.000
_cell.length_c   1.000
_cell.angle_alpha   90.00
_cell.angle_beta   90.00
_cell.angle_gamma   90.00
#
_symmetry.space_group_name_H-M   'P 1'
#
loop_
_entity.id
_entity.type
_entity.pdbx_description
1 polymer ?
#
loop_
_entity_poly.entity_id
_entity_poly.type
_entity_poly.pdbx_seq_one_letter_code
_entity_poly.pdbx_strand_id
1 'polypeptide(L)'
;MLGRQEEQPAGEPAASTTTAPARNLLYVTSMAQARRRVARALVVIRRHVGEVSTLTEVEEVGRWLEDFHPHSLVELDYGGLVHLMDDATLQADQSAAELAAALTGLDTGQEELAYAMYQRVIVRWKSIQALETAN
;
A
#
# COMPACT_ATOMS: atom_id res chain seq x y z
N MET A 1 -56.28 42.77 -20.36
CA MET A 1 -56.35 41.37 -20.82
C MET A 1 -54.92 40.88 -21.01
N LEU A 2 -54.51 39.89 -20.21
CA LEU A 2 -53.37 38.94 -20.32
C LEU A 2 -52.07 39.44 -21.01
N GLY A 3 -50.88 39.43 -20.39
CA GLY A 3 -50.30 38.40 -19.53
C GLY A 3 -49.49 37.41 -20.37
N ARG A 4 -48.14 37.53 -20.36
CA ARG A 4 -47.16 36.41 -20.44
C ARG A 4 -45.74 36.95 -20.26
N GLN A 5 -45.17 36.69 -19.09
CA GLN A 5 -43.73 36.71 -18.83
C GLN A 5 -43.05 35.49 -19.49
N GLU A 6 -41.78 35.72 -19.84
CA GLU A 6 -40.62 34.81 -19.83
C GLU A 6 -40.70 33.46 -20.56
N GLU A 7 -39.71 33.23 -21.44
CA GLU A 7 -38.85 32.05 -21.33
C GLU A 7 -37.55 32.28 -22.11
N GLN A 8 -36.53 32.61 -21.34
CA GLN A 8 -35.12 32.61 -21.71
C GLN A 8 -34.72 31.13 -21.85
N PRO A 9 -34.06 30.67 -22.94
CA PRO A 9 -33.59 29.29 -22.97
C PRO A 9 -32.48 29.18 -21.93
N ALA A 10 -32.84 28.55 -20.81
CA ALA A 10 -31.95 28.14 -19.75
C ALA A 10 -30.81 27.33 -20.37
N GLY A 11 -29.58 27.79 -20.16
CA GLY A 11 -28.39 27.01 -20.46
C GLY A 11 -28.53 25.65 -19.78
N GLU A 12 -28.33 24.59 -20.56
CA GLU A 12 -28.21 23.24 -20.04
C GLU A 12 -27.22 23.26 -18.87
N PRO A 13 -27.57 22.71 -17.70
CA PRO A 13 -26.59 22.57 -16.65
C PRO A 13 -25.52 21.62 -17.21
N ALA A 14 -24.34 22.18 -17.47
CA ALA A 14 -23.13 21.41 -17.69
C ALA A 14 -23.11 20.35 -16.60
N ALA A 15 -23.21 19.08 -17.00
CA ALA A 15 -23.14 17.97 -16.09
C ALA A 15 -21.89 18.19 -15.24
N SER A 16 -22.08 18.57 -13.99
CA SER A 16 -21.01 18.53 -13.00
C SER A 16 -20.62 17.08 -12.95
N THR A 17 -19.58 16.70 -13.71
CA THR A 17 -18.74 15.56 -13.37
C THR A 17 -18.24 15.88 -11.99
N THR A 18 -19.01 15.48 -10.98
CA THR A 18 -18.54 15.39 -9.62
C THR A 18 -17.38 14.42 -9.73
N THR A 19 -16.16 14.96 -9.75
CA THR A 19 -14.96 14.16 -9.58
C THR A 19 -15.15 13.52 -8.22
N ALA A 20 -15.67 12.29 -8.20
CA ALA A 20 -15.70 11.50 -7.00
C ALA A 20 -14.28 11.57 -6.41
N PRO A 21 -14.12 11.89 -5.12
CA PRO A 21 -12.79 12.04 -4.54
C PRO A 21 -11.99 10.78 -4.87
N ALA A 22 -10.81 10.96 -5.46
CA ALA A 22 -9.94 9.87 -5.84
C ALA A 22 -9.64 9.05 -4.56
N ARG A 23 -10.12 7.81 -4.52
CA ARG A 23 -9.83 6.88 -3.45
C ARG A 23 -8.36 6.49 -3.58
N ASN A 24 -7.55 6.80 -2.58
CA ASN A 24 -6.11 6.53 -2.59
C ASN A 24 -5.62 6.08 -1.21
N LEU A 25 -4.61 5.22 -1.20
CA LEU A 25 -3.88 4.83 0.00
C LEU A 25 -2.41 4.75 -0.36
N LEU A 26 -1.62 5.64 0.24
CA LEU A 26 -0.22 5.87 -0.09
C LEU A 26 0.62 5.81 1.18
N TYR A 27 1.76 5.11 1.12
CA TYR A 27 2.79 5.21 2.15
C TYR A 27 4.04 5.85 1.57
N VAL A 28 4.46 6.97 2.16
CA VAL A 28 5.62 7.74 1.69
C VAL A 28 6.73 7.71 2.73
N THR A 29 7.97 7.54 2.28
CA THR A 29 9.18 7.60 3.13
C THR A 29 10.34 8.20 2.35
N SER A 30 11.37 8.69 3.04
CA SER A 30 12.59 9.14 2.34
C SER A 30 13.39 7.95 1.80
N MET A 31 14.12 8.15 0.70
CA MET A 31 15.00 7.13 0.13
C MET A 31 16.01 6.60 1.18
N ALA A 32 16.56 7.49 2.02
CA ALA A 32 17.44 7.09 3.11
C ALA A 32 16.77 6.14 4.12
N GLN A 33 15.50 6.39 4.48
CA GLN A 33 14.74 5.50 5.36
C GLN A 33 14.38 4.18 4.67
N ALA A 34 13.98 4.22 3.39
CA ALA A 34 13.68 3.02 2.60
C ALA A 34 14.89 2.08 2.55
N ARG A 35 16.07 2.59 2.12
CA ARG A 35 17.31 1.81 2.06
C ARG A 35 17.70 1.23 3.42
N ARG A 36 17.58 2.02 4.49
CA ARG A 36 17.86 1.54 5.86
C ARG A 36 16.93 0.40 6.27
N ARG A 37 15.64 0.48 5.94
CA ARG A 37 14.65 -0.56 6.25
C ARG A 37 14.92 -1.84 5.47
N VAL A 38 15.23 -1.75 4.17
CA VAL A 38 15.58 -2.91 3.35
C VAL A 38 16.86 -3.58 3.85
N ALA A 39 17.91 -2.81 4.11
CA ALA A 39 19.16 -3.34 4.66
C ALA A 39 18.94 -4.07 5.99
N ARG A 40 18.13 -3.50 6.89
CA ARG A 40 17.75 -4.17 8.14
C ARG A 40 16.99 -5.47 7.87
N ALA A 41 16.00 -5.46 6.98
CA ALA A 41 15.21 -6.64 6.66
C ALA A 41 16.10 -7.78 6.12
N LEU A 42 17.05 -7.47 5.23
CA LEU A 42 18.00 -8.45 4.71
C LEU A 42 18.85 -9.10 5.80
N VAL A 43 19.37 -8.30 6.74
CA VAL A 43 20.15 -8.83 7.88
C VAL A 43 19.30 -9.78 8.73
N VAL A 44 18.06 -9.41 9.04
CA VAL A 44 17.14 -10.24 9.83
C VAL A 44 16.80 -11.53 9.10
N ILE A 45 16.43 -11.45 7.82
CA ILE A 45 16.04 -12.62 7.02
C ILE A 45 17.22 -13.58 6.88
N ARG A 46 18.42 -13.09 6.52
CA ARG A 46 19.62 -13.94 6.39
C ARG A 46 19.94 -14.68 7.69
N ARG A 47 19.79 -14.01 8.83
CA ARG A 47 20.09 -14.58 10.14
C ARG A 47 19.11 -15.68 10.57
N HIS A 48 17.82 -15.51 10.29
CA HIS A 48 16.76 -16.36 10.86
C HIS A 48 16.14 -17.35 9.87
N VAL A 49 16.16 -17.04 8.57
CA VAL A 49 15.47 -17.84 7.53
C VAL A 49 16.46 -18.59 6.64
N GLY A 50 17.71 -18.13 6.55
CA GLY A 50 18.76 -18.72 5.70
C GLY A 50 18.71 -18.24 4.24
N GLU A 51 19.46 -18.89 3.35
CA GLU A 51 19.42 -18.61 1.89
C GLU A 51 18.16 -19.24 1.27
N VAL A 52 17.10 -18.45 1.17
CA VAL A 52 15.81 -18.84 0.56
C VAL A 52 15.48 -17.86 -0.56
N SER A 53 14.65 -18.26 -1.52
CA SER A 53 14.27 -17.44 -2.68
C SER A 53 13.80 -16.02 -2.32
N THR A 54 13.10 -15.86 -1.20
CA THR A 54 12.65 -14.57 -0.66
C THR A 54 13.76 -13.58 -0.36
N LEU A 55 14.98 -14.06 -0.08
CA LEU A 55 16.14 -13.20 0.10
C LEU A 55 16.49 -12.47 -1.22
N THR A 56 16.38 -13.18 -2.34
CA THR A 56 16.69 -12.66 -3.68
C THR A 56 15.78 -11.48 -4.03
N GLU A 57 14.48 -11.59 -3.75
CA GLU A 57 13.50 -10.52 -4.05
C GLU A 57 13.76 -9.24 -3.24
N VAL A 58 14.07 -9.37 -1.95
CA VAL A 58 14.36 -8.19 -1.10
C VAL A 58 15.71 -7.56 -1.49
N GLU A 59 16.68 -8.36 -1.92
CA GLU A 59 17.96 -7.87 -2.46
C GLU A 59 17.77 -7.09 -3.77
N GLU A 60 16.91 -7.59 -4.66
CA GLU A 60 16.56 -6.91 -5.89
C GLU A 60 15.89 -5.56 -5.62
N VAL A 61 14.96 -5.49 -4.66
CA VAL A 61 14.36 -4.21 -4.24
C VAL A 61 15.43 -3.27 -3.69
N GLY A 62 16.34 -3.77 -2.84
CA GLY A 62 17.44 -2.97 -2.30
C GLY A 62 18.31 -2.36 -3.39
N ARG A 63 18.72 -3.17 -4.37
CA ARG A 63 19.52 -2.74 -5.52
C ARG A 63 18.76 -1.75 -6.40
N TRP A 64 17.48 -2.00 -6.69
CA TRP A 64 16.65 -1.08 -7.47
C TRP A 64 16.53 0.29 -6.78
N LEU A 65 16.39 0.33 -5.45
CA LEU A 65 16.38 1.59 -4.70
C LEU A 65 17.71 2.36 -4.80
N GLU A 66 18.84 1.69 -5.05
CA GLU A 66 20.15 2.32 -5.19
C GLU A 66 20.29 3.15 -6.48
N ASP A 67 19.52 2.82 -7.52
CA ASP A 67 19.55 3.51 -8.82
C ASP A 67 19.01 4.96 -8.76
N PHE A 68 18.33 5.31 -7.67
CA PHE A 68 17.71 6.63 -7.47
C PHE A 68 18.57 7.59 -6.65
N HIS A 69 18.28 8.88 -6.75
CA HIS A 69 18.97 9.91 -5.96
C HIS A 69 18.69 9.75 -4.45
N PRO A 70 19.70 9.88 -3.56
CA PRO A 70 19.57 9.61 -2.12
C PRO A 70 18.58 10.54 -1.38
N HIS A 71 18.22 11.68 -1.97
CA HIS A 71 17.25 12.62 -1.41
C HIS A 71 15.83 12.49 -2.00
N SER A 72 15.59 11.49 -2.86
CA SER A 72 14.26 11.21 -3.39
C SER A 72 13.32 10.66 -2.31
N LEU A 73 12.03 10.64 -2.63
CA LEU A 73 11.00 9.94 -1.86
C LEU A 73 10.71 8.57 -2.50
N VAL A 74 10.26 7.63 -1.67
CA VAL A 74 9.72 6.34 -2.09
C VAL A 74 8.26 6.30 -1.67
N GLU A 75 7.41 5.95 -2.61
CA GLU A 75 5.97 5.83 -2.43
C GLU A 75 5.54 4.40 -2.72
N LEU A 76 4.80 3.81 -1.78
CA LEU A 76 4.01 2.61 -2.02
C LEU A 76 2.58 3.06 -2.27
N ASP A 77 2.15 2.95 -3.53
CA ASP A 77 0.80 3.28 -3.98
C ASP A 77 -0.04 2.00 -4.11
N TYR A 78 -1.18 1.95 -3.42
CA TYR A 78 -2.12 0.84 -3.55
C TYR A 78 -2.83 0.86 -4.92
N GLY A 79 -2.82 1.99 -5.63
CA GLY A 79 -3.36 2.15 -6.96
C GLY A 79 -4.81 1.64 -7.04
N GLY A 80 -5.09 0.79 -8.03
CA GLY A 80 -6.43 0.22 -8.23
C GLY A 80 -6.93 -0.70 -7.10
N LEU A 81 -6.05 -1.20 -6.22
CA LEU A 81 -6.42 -2.11 -5.13
C LEU A 81 -7.42 -1.47 -4.16
N VAL A 82 -7.35 -0.15 -4.01
CA VAL A 82 -8.30 0.59 -3.17
C VAL A 82 -9.74 0.34 -3.61
N HIS A 83 -10.01 0.07 -4.89
CA HIS A 83 -11.35 -0.21 -5.40
C HIS A 83 -11.83 -1.65 -5.16
N LEU A 84 -10.92 -2.56 -4.76
CA LEU A 84 -11.25 -3.94 -4.42
C LEU A 84 -11.60 -4.12 -2.93
N MET A 85 -11.43 -3.07 -2.11
CA MET A 85 -11.57 -3.12 -0.66
C MET A 85 -12.58 -2.07 -0.20
N ASP A 86 -13.42 -2.40 0.79
CA ASP A 86 -14.30 -1.40 1.41
C ASP A 86 -13.53 -0.44 2.33
N ASP A 87 -14.20 0.65 2.74
CA ASP A 87 -13.57 1.73 3.52
C ASP A 87 -13.07 1.23 4.87
N ALA A 88 -13.83 0.34 5.51
CA ALA A 88 -13.46 -0.24 6.79
C ALA A 88 -12.18 -1.08 6.68
N THR A 89 -12.04 -1.85 5.61
CA THR A 89 -10.85 -2.68 5.36
C THR A 89 -9.63 -1.82 5.06
N LEU A 90 -9.77 -0.77 4.24
CA LEU A 90 -8.66 0.16 3.97
C LEU A 90 -8.23 0.91 5.24
N GLN A 91 -9.18 1.40 6.03
CA GLN A 91 -8.89 2.12 7.27
C GLN A 91 -8.23 1.22 8.33
N ALA A 92 -8.56 -0.07 8.32
CA ALA A 92 -7.97 -1.07 9.19
C ALA A 92 -6.66 -1.67 8.65
N ASP A 93 -6.20 -1.30 7.45
CA ASP A 93 -4.97 -1.84 6.90
C ASP A 93 -3.77 -1.37 7.72
N GLN A 94 -3.13 -2.34 8.35
CA GLN A 94 -1.89 -2.15 9.10
C GLN A 94 -0.75 -2.98 8.49
N SER A 95 -0.85 -3.34 7.21
CA SER A 95 0.05 -4.32 6.58
C SER A 95 1.52 -3.91 6.72
N ALA A 96 1.84 -2.63 6.49
CA ALA A 96 3.18 -2.10 6.66
C ALA A 96 3.68 -2.16 8.12
N ALA A 97 2.81 -1.87 9.08
CA ALA A 97 3.13 -1.89 10.51
C ALA A 97 3.29 -3.32 11.03
N GLU A 98 2.42 -4.24 10.62
CA GLU A 98 2.47 -5.67 10.97
C GLU A 98 3.74 -6.31 10.39
N LEU A 99 4.12 -6.02 9.15
CA LEU A 99 5.37 -6.52 8.57
C LEU A 99 6.60 -5.97 9.32
N ALA A 100 6.60 -4.68 9.67
CA ALA A 100 7.66 -4.08 10.48
C ALA A 100 7.76 -4.73 11.87
N ALA A 101 6.61 -5.04 12.50
CA ALA A 101 6.54 -5.75 13.77
C ALA A 101 7.04 -7.20 13.63
N ALA A 102 6.71 -7.89 12.54
CA ALA A 102 7.19 -9.24 12.26
C ALA A 102 8.72 -9.29 12.17
N LEU A 103 9.33 -8.40 11.38
CA LEU A 103 10.79 -8.28 11.27
C LEU A 103 11.45 -7.90 12.60
N THR A 104 10.78 -7.10 13.43
CA THR A 104 11.27 -6.73 14.77
C THR A 104 11.17 -7.89 15.75
N GLY A 105 10.09 -8.65 15.70
CA GLY A 105 9.91 -9.84 16.52
C GLY A 105 10.96 -10.91 16.21
N LEU A 106 11.21 -11.20 14.92
CA LEU A 106 12.27 -12.12 14.50
C LEU A 106 13.64 -11.71 15.07
N ASP A 107 14.01 -10.45 14.89
CA ASP A 107 15.32 -9.91 15.32
C ASP A 107 15.51 -9.92 16.85
N THR A 108 14.41 -9.80 17.61
CA THR A 108 14.41 -9.76 19.08
C THR A 108 14.07 -11.11 19.73
N GLY A 109 13.93 -12.19 18.96
CA GLY A 109 13.62 -13.53 19.47
C GLY A 109 12.16 -13.72 19.91
N GLN A 110 11.26 -12.83 19.51
CA GLN A 110 9.81 -12.95 19.74
C GLN A 110 9.15 -13.68 18.56
N GLU A 111 9.52 -14.94 18.36
CA GLU A 111 9.16 -15.73 17.17
C GLU A 111 7.64 -15.91 17.02
N GLU A 112 6.92 -16.18 18.11
CA GLU A 112 5.46 -16.34 18.09
C GLU A 112 4.75 -15.06 17.64
N LEU A 113 5.17 -13.91 18.18
CA LEU A 113 4.65 -12.61 17.78
C LEU A 113 4.96 -12.35 16.31
N ALA A 114 6.19 -12.63 15.89
CA ALA A 114 6.62 -12.41 14.52
C ALA A 114 5.79 -13.24 13.53
N TYR A 115 5.60 -14.52 13.84
CA TYR A 115 4.77 -15.42 13.05
C TYR A 115 3.32 -14.95 13.01
N ALA A 116 2.73 -14.55 14.14
CA ALA A 116 1.37 -14.06 14.20
C ALA A 116 1.17 -12.79 13.35
N MET A 117 2.12 -11.84 13.39
CA MET A 117 2.06 -10.64 12.56
C MET A 117 2.22 -10.96 11.07
N TYR A 118 3.17 -11.82 10.72
CA TYR A 118 3.36 -12.27 9.34
C TYR A 118 2.11 -12.98 8.77
N GLN A 119 1.49 -13.87 9.55
CA GLN A 119 0.27 -14.57 9.15
C GLN A 119 -0.90 -13.61 8.90
N ARG A 120 -1.06 -12.55 9.70
CA ARG A 120 -2.11 -11.53 9.48
C ARG A 120 -1.97 -10.85 8.13
N VAL A 121 -0.75 -10.44 7.77
CA VAL A 121 -0.46 -9.85 6.46
C VAL A 121 -0.80 -10.85 5.35
N ILE A 122 -0.27 -12.07 5.41
CA ILE A 122 -0.50 -13.07 4.36
C ILE A 122 -1.99 -13.41 4.18
N VAL A 123 -2.74 -13.56 5.26
CA VAL A 123 -4.18 -13.86 5.19
C VAL A 123 -4.97 -12.71 4.56
N ARG A 124 -4.67 -11.46 4.95
CA ARG A 124 -5.29 -10.27 4.36
C ARG A 124 -5.02 -10.18 2.86
N TRP A 125 -3.77 -10.35 2.45
CA TRP A 125 -3.39 -10.21 1.04
C TRP A 125 -3.86 -11.36 0.16
N LYS A 126 -3.97 -12.59 0.68
CA LYS A 126 -4.61 -13.70 -0.03
C LYS A 126 -6.07 -13.44 -0.36
N SER A 127 -6.81 -12.79 0.54
CA SER A 127 -8.21 -12.46 0.30
C SER A 127 -8.34 -11.36 -0.78
N ILE A 128 -7.41 -10.41 -0.82
CA ILE A 128 -7.36 -9.38 -1.87
C ILE A 128 -7.00 -10.00 -3.23
N GLN A 129 -6.01 -10.88 -3.31
CA GLN A 129 -5.65 -11.59 -4.55
C GLN A 129 -6.81 -12.41 -5.11
N ALA A 130 -7.60 -13.06 -4.24
CA ALA A 130 -8.78 -13.81 -4.68
C ALA A 130 -9.83 -12.91 -5.35
N LEU A 131 -10.00 -11.67 -4.87
CA LEU A 131 -10.90 -10.67 -5.48
C LEU A 131 -10.40 -10.18 -6.84
N GLU A 132 -9.09 -10.10 -7.03
CA GLU A 132 -8.48 -9.76 -8.33
C GLU A 132 -8.76 -10.85 -9.38
N THR A 133 -8.59 -12.13 -9.02
CA THR A 133 -8.79 -13.26 -9.95
C THR A 133 -10.25 -13.55 -10.30
N ALA A 134 -11.20 -12.96 -9.57
CA ALA A 134 -12.63 -13.17 -9.75
C ALA A 134 -13.32 -12.09 -10.61
N ASN A 135 -12.58 -11.08 -11.08
CA ASN A 135 -13.07 -9.98 -11.92
C ASN A 135 -12.59 -10.09 -13.37
#